data_AF-A0A9P9IC79-F1
#
_entry.id   AF-A0A9P9IC79-F1
#
_cell.length_a   1.000
_cell.length_b   1.000
_cell.length_c   1.000
_cell.angle_alpha   90.00
_cell.angle_beta   90.00
_cell.angle_gamma   90.00
#
_symmetry.space_group_name_H-M   'P 1'
#
loop_
_entity.id
_entity.type
_entity.pdbx_description
1 polymer ?
#
loop_
_entity_poly.entity_id
_entity_poly.type
_entity_poly.pdbx_seq_one_letter_code
_entity_poly.pdbx_strand_id
1 'polypeptide(L)'
;FEFVLQTGTTLNETDDTFKFLMGDMNKDGRPDLVAVKRSGTRSNSTEVYILSGASGFKTFITQTGTGLHETSTAHFDFALADWNGDNTLNLVVIKINGTDTKSTEVHVLSGASRFQKFILQTGTGLHETDATLDFAVTDWNADGCPDLVVVKKSNTSSSSTEVHVLSGASNYKNFILHSETALHRTLGMFEFMVADWTRDGRLDLVAIKKRNTGSHSTEVHIMAGRG
;
A
#
# COMPACT_ATOMS: atom_id res chain seq x y z
N PHE A 1 27.19 -8.88 -1.74
CA PHE A 1 26.27 -7.86 -2.26
C PHE A 1 27.02 -6.55 -2.34
N GLU A 2 26.86 -5.82 -3.43
CA GLU A 2 27.47 -4.51 -3.62
C GLU A 2 26.35 -3.49 -3.86
N PHE A 3 26.55 -2.25 -3.40
CA PHE A 3 25.59 -1.19 -3.67
C PHE A 3 25.63 -0.85 -5.16
N VAL A 4 24.51 -1.05 -5.85
CA VAL A 4 24.32 -0.53 -7.22
C VAL A 4 24.02 0.98 -7.21
N LEU A 5 23.51 1.50 -6.08
CA LEU A 5 23.29 2.92 -5.83
C LEU A 5 23.33 3.20 -4.32
N GLN A 6 24.12 4.19 -3.92
CA GLN A 6 24.08 4.80 -2.58
C GLN A 6 24.08 6.31 -2.76
N THR A 7 23.03 7.00 -2.30
CA THR A 7 22.83 8.42 -2.57
C THR A 7 21.97 9.07 -1.48
N GLY A 8 22.31 10.30 -1.09
CA GLY A 8 21.35 11.18 -0.40
C GLY A 8 20.32 11.70 -1.41
N THR A 9 19.06 11.82 -1.03
CA THR A 9 18.03 12.36 -1.92
C THR A 9 17.94 13.89 -1.81
N THR A 10 17.09 14.52 -2.62
CA THR A 10 16.74 15.95 -2.44
C THR A 10 15.67 16.18 -1.36
N LEU A 11 15.10 15.12 -0.78
CA LEU A 11 14.21 15.20 0.37
C LEU A 11 15.07 15.34 1.63
N ASN A 12 14.73 16.30 2.48
CA ASN A 12 15.39 16.46 3.78
C ASN A 12 15.13 15.23 4.67
N GLU A 13 15.83 15.16 5.80
CA GLU A 13 15.61 14.13 6.81
C GLU A 13 14.12 13.98 7.16
N THR A 14 13.69 12.73 7.23
CA THR A 14 12.29 12.34 7.47
C THR A 14 12.16 11.61 8.79
N ASP A 15 10.93 11.48 9.27
CA ASP A 15 10.58 10.78 10.51
C ASP A 15 9.39 9.83 10.28
N ASP A 16 8.80 9.33 11.36
CA ASP A 16 7.67 8.41 11.33
C ASP A 16 6.39 9.01 10.71
N THR A 17 6.33 10.33 10.47
CA THR A 17 5.22 10.95 9.76
C THR A 17 5.24 10.64 8.26
N PHE A 18 6.36 10.13 7.73
CA PHE A 18 6.48 9.77 6.32
C PHE A 18 6.07 8.33 6.02
N LYS A 19 5.39 8.10 4.90
CA LYS A 19 5.27 6.79 4.24
C LYS A 19 6.06 6.86 2.95
N PHE A 20 6.85 5.84 2.69
CA PHE A 20 7.55 5.68 1.41
C PHE A 20 6.88 4.60 0.57
N LEU A 21 6.70 4.92 -0.71
CA LEU A 21 6.16 4.06 -1.74
C LEU A 21 7.07 4.18 -2.97
N MET A 22 7.00 3.19 -3.86
CA MET A 22 7.75 3.20 -5.12
C MET A 22 6.78 2.99 -6.28
N GLY A 23 6.97 3.72 -7.37
CA GLY A 23 6.18 3.60 -8.58
C GLY A 23 6.74 4.47 -9.69
N ASP A 24 6.55 4.08 -10.95
CA ASP A 24 6.95 4.89 -12.09
C ASP A 24 5.93 6.02 -12.31
N MET A 25 6.19 7.19 -11.73
CA MET A 25 5.23 8.30 -11.68
C MET A 25 5.28 9.17 -12.93
N ASN A 26 6.41 9.15 -13.65
CA ASN A 26 6.62 9.91 -14.89
C ASN A 26 6.64 9.03 -16.15
N LYS A 27 6.45 7.71 -16.02
CA LYS A 27 6.40 6.71 -17.11
C LYS A 27 7.73 6.59 -17.86
N ASP A 28 8.86 6.78 -17.17
CA ASP A 28 10.20 6.68 -17.75
C ASP A 28 10.83 5.27 -17.69
N GLY A 29 10.10 4.31 -17.11
CA GLY A 29 10.52 2.93 -16.94
C GLY A 29 11.42 2.68 -15.73
N ARG A 30 11.72 3.70 -14.91
CA ARG A 30 12.44 3.57 -13.64
C ARG A 30 11.52 3.92 -12.48
N PRO A 31 11.45 3.09 -11.43
CA PRO A 31 10.67 3.41 -10.25
C PRO A 31 11.12 4.71 -9.58
N ASP A 32 10.19 5.62 -9.35
CA ASP A 32 10.36 6.84 -8.57
C ASP A 32 10.05 6.59 -7.09
N LEU A 33 10.64 7.41 -6.21
CA LEU A 33 10.34 7.40 -4.79
C LEU A 33 9.20 8.37 -4.50
N VAL A 34 8.11 7.87 -3.93
CA VAL A 34 6.99 8.67 -3.45
C VAL A 34 7.02 8.72 -1.93
N ALA A 35 7.21 9.92 -1.38
CA ALA A 35 7.18 10.17 0.05
C ALA A 35 5.90 10.95 0.40
N VAL A 36 5.03 10.31 1.17
CA VAL A 36 3.77 10.88 1.68
C VAL A 36 4.02 11.39 3.09
N LYS A 37 3.98 12.71 3.28
CA LYS A 37 4.10 13.35 4.59
C LYS A 37 2.71 13.55 5.19
N ARG A 38 2.43 12.86 6.28
CA ARG A 38 1.08 12.78 6.87
C ARG A 38 0.66 14.08 7.56
N SER A 39 1.53 14.68 8.36
CA SER A 39 1.19 15.81 9.24
C SER A 39 2.36 16.77 9.44
N GLY A 40 2.13 17.90 10.10
CA GLY A 40 3.15 18.95 10.28
C GLY A 40 3.60 19.55 8.95
N THR A 41 2.65 19.65 8.02
CA THR A 41 2.84 20.08 6.63
C THR A 41 2.71 21.58 6.49
N ARG A 42 3.22 22.14 5.38
CA ARG A 42 3.07 23.58 5.11
C ARG A 42 1.71 23.88 4.50
N SER A 43 1.10 22.92 3.81
CA SER A 43 -0.23 23.05 3.22
C SER A 43 -1.38 22.82 4.20
N ASN A 44 -1.12 22.42 5.45
CA ASN A 44 -2.13 21.93 6.40
C ASN A 44 -2.97 20.77 5.81
N SER A 45 -2.34 19.96 4.97
CA SER A 45 -2.94 18.84 4.27
C SER A 45 -1.87 17.77 4.07
N THR A 46 -2.23 16.50 3.88
CA THR A 46 -1.24 15.47 3.57
C THR A 46 -0.45 15.91 2.33
N GLU A 47 0.88 15.88 2.36
CA GLU A 47 1.76 16.31 1.27
C GLU A 47 2.38 15.10 0.56
N VAL A 48 2.55 15.18 -0.75
CA VAL A 48 3.23 14.18 -1.58
C VAL A 48 4.46 14.79 -2.24
N TYR A 49 5.59 14.12 -2.04
CA TYR A 49 6.88 14.43 -2.65
C TYR A 49 7.28 13.26 -3.54
N ILE A 50 7.52 13.50 -4.83
CA ILE A 50 7.93 12.48 -5.79
C ILE A 50 9.34 12.81 -6.26
N LEU A 51 10.28 11.87 -6.10
CA LEU A 51 11.68 12.00 -6.48
C LEU A 51 12.01 11.06 -7.62
N SER A 52 12.63 11.58 -8.68
CA SER A 52 12.88 10.81 -9.90
C SER A 52 13.92 9.72 -9.70
N GLY A 53 13.56 8.47 -9.98
CA GLY A 53 14.46 7.32 -9.98
C GLY A 53 15.55 7.44 -11.05
N ALA A 54 15.20 7.96 -12.25
CA ALA A 54 16.17 8.23 -13.31
C ALA A 54 17.27 9.22 -12.91
N SER A 55 16.97 10.15 -12.00
CA SER A 55 17.95 11.09 -11.45
C SER A 55 18.77 10.54 -10.28
N GLY A 56 18.58 9.28 -9.88
CA GLY A 56 19.11 8.75 -8.62
C GLY A 56 18.51 9.48 -7.40
N PHE A 57 17.23 9.84 -7.48
CA PHE A 57 16.46 10.55 -6.45
C PHE A 57 17.00 11.95 -6.10
N LYS A 58 17.72 12.59 -7.04
CA LYS A 58 18.30 13.94 -6.86
C LYS A 58 17.38 15.08 -7.29
N THR A 59 16.28 14.77 -7.99
CA THR A 59 15.33 15.77 -8.48
C THR A 59 13.91 15.42 -8.09
N PHE A 60 13.10 16.45 -7.84
CA PHE A 60 11.66 16.27 -7.62
C PHE A 60 10.91 16.27 -8.94
N ILE A 61 10.01 15.30 -9.14
CA ILE A 61 8.98 15.31 -10.18
C ILE A 61 7.80 16.16 -9.72
N THR A 62 7.41 16.04 -8.45
CA THR A 62 6.33 16.84 -7.86
C THR A 62 6.54 17.03 -6.36
N GLN A 63 6.09 18.19 -5.88
CA GLN A 63 5.91 18.49 -4.46
C GLN A 63 4.57 19.22 -4.34
N THR A 64 3.63 18.65 -3.60
CA THR A 64 2.28 19.23 -3.50
C THR A 64 1.59 18.82 -2.21
N GLY A 65 0.84 19.73 -1.60
CA GLY A 65 -0.24 19.35 -0.70
C GLY A 65 -1.31 18.60 -1.49
N THR A 66 -2.07 17.72 -0.86
CA THR A 66 -3.17 16.98 -1.49
C THR A 66 -4.53 17.58 -1.09
N GLY A 67 -5.60 17.09 -1.72
CA GLY A 67 -6.97 17.37 -1.28
C GLY A 67 -7.37 16.69 0.04
N LEU A 68 -6.52 15.83 0.61
CA LEU A 68 -6.72 15.17 1.89
C LEU A 68 -6.11 16.00 3.02
N HIS A 69 -6.86 16.18 4.10
CA HIS A 69 -6.37 16.80 5.33
C HIS A 69 -5.14 16.07 5.90
N GLU A 70 -4.49 16.64 6.91
CA GLU A 70 -3.39 15.95 7.59
C GLU A 70 -3.87 14.61 8.18
N THR A 71 -3.04 13.59 8.03
CA THR A 71 -3.33 12.21 8.44
C THR A 71 -2.44 11.77 9.59
N SER A 72 -2.61 10.54 10.07
CA SER A 72 -1.80 9.96 11.14
C SER A 72 -1.49 8.49 10.88
N THR A 73 -0.39 8.01 11.45
CA THR A 73 0.02 6.59 11.39
C THR A 73 -0.96 5.65 12.08
N ALA A 74 -1.79 6.16 13.00
CA ALA A 74 -2.77 5.36 13.74
C ALA A 74 -4.09 5.12 12.98
N HIS A 75 -4.40 5.95 11.99
CA HIS A 75 -5.70 5.93 11.31
C HIS A 75 -5.61 5.78 9.79
N PHE A 76 -4.42 5.95 9.19
CA PHE A 76 -4.26 5.97 7.73
C PHE A 76 -3.06 5.17 7.25
N ASP A 77 -3.26 4.41 6.19
CA ASP A 77 -2.22 3.85 5.34
C ASP A 77 -2.37 4.31 3.88
N PHE A 78 -1.33 4.10 3.08
CA PHE A 78 -1.25 4.58 1.70
C PHE A 78 -0.68 3.53 0.76
N ALA A 79 -1.20 3.52 -0.46
CA ALA A 79 -0.72 2.73 -1.58
C ALA A 79 -0.77 3.54 -2.89
N LEU A 80 -0.13 3.02 -3.93
CA LEU A 80 -0.21 3.56 -5.29
C LEU A 80 -0.90 2.53 -6.20
N ALA A 81 -1.82 2.98 -7.04
CA ALA A 81 -2.44 2.14 -8.06
C ALA A 81 -2.99 2.98 -9.22
N ASP A 82 -2.99 2.44 -10.44
CA ASP A 82 -3.78 2.99 -11.55
C ASP A 82 -5.25 2.60 -11.36
N TRP A 83 -5.94 3.29 -10.45
CA TRP A 83 -7.29 2.95 -10.04
C TRP A 83 -8.35 3.22 -11.11
N ASN A 84 -8.13 4.24 -11.95
CA ASN A 84 -9.08 4.66 -13.00
C ASN A 84 -8.68 4.23 -14.42
N GLY A 85 -7.62 3.42 -14.56
CA GLY A 85 -7.19 2.87 -15.86
C GLY A 85 -6.67 3.92 -16.83
N ASP A 86 -6.18 5.07 -16.34
CA ASP A 86 -5.63 6.14 -17.18
C ASP A 86 -4.10 6.04 -17.35
N ASN A 87 -3.53 4.92 -16.89
CA ASN A 87 -2.11 4.61 -16.85
C ASN A 87 -1.32 5.57 -15.97
N THR A 88 -1.94 6.32 -15.07
CA THR A 88 -1.30 7.24 -14.12
C THR A 88 -1.54 6.75 -12.70
N LEU A 89 -0.48 6.60 -11.93
CA LEU A 89 -0.61 6.15 -10.54
C LEU A 89 -1.36 7.19 -9.69
N ASN A 90 -2.39 6.72 -9.02
CA ASN A 90 -3.21 7.47 -8.08
C ASN A 90 -2.74 7.17 -6.65
N LEU A 91 -2.98 8.10 -5.72
CA LEU A 91 -2.74 7.85 -4.30
C LEU A 91 -4.00 7.22 -3.69
N VAL A 92 -3.88 5.97 -3.29
CA VAL A 92 -4.94 5.24 -2.58
C VAL A 92 -4.70 5.42 -1.08
N VAL A 93 -5.70 5.97 -0.41
CA VAL A 93 -5.70 6.30 1.02
C VAL A 93 -6.64 5.33 1.70
N ILE A 94 -6.13 4.60 2.68
CA ILE A 94 -6.86 3.60 3.43
C ILE A 94 -7.04 4.14 4.85
N LYS A 95 -8.24 4.63 5.16
CA LYS A 95 -8.58 5.10 6.50
C LYS A 95 -9.14 3.93 7.30
N ILE A 96 -8.33 3.43 8.22
CA ILE A 96 -8.56 2.13 8.87
C ILE A 96 -9.58 2.20 10.01
N ASN A 97 -9.71 3.32 10.71
CA ASN A 97 -10.67 3.51 11.81
C ASN A 97 -11.02 5.00 12.01
N GLY A 98 -11.94 5.28 12.94
CA GLY A 98 -12.43 6.65 13.16
C GLY A 98 -13.22 7.18 11.97
N THR A 99 -13.95 6.28 11.31
CA THR A 99 -14.66 6.49 10.05
C THR A 99 -16.12 6.89 10.28
N ASP A 100 -16.68 7.57 9.29
CA ASP A 100 -18.10 7.95 9.32
C ASP A 100 -18.97 6.75 8.96
N THR A 101 -18.45 5.89 8.06
CA THR A 101 -19.13 4.67 7.59
C THR A 101 -19.08 3.50 8.56
N LYS A 102 -18.30 3.57 9.65
CA LYS A 102 -18.05 2.45 10.60
C LYS A 102 -17.46 1.22 9.91
N SER A 103 -16.69 1.48 8.87
CA SER A 103 -15.98 0.51 8.04
C SER A 103 -14.63 1.09 7.69
N THR A 104 -13.65 0.25 7.32
CA THR A 104 -12.44 0.78 6.67
C THR A 104 -12.88 1.56 5.43
N GLU A 105 -12.38 2.78 5.25
CA GLU A 105 -12.70 3.66 4.11
C GLU A 105 -11.54 3.69 3.12
N VAL A 106 -11.84 3.67 1.82
CA VAL A 106 -10.87 3.88 0.75
C VAL A 106 -11.20 5.19 0.04
N HIS A 107 -10.23 6.09 0.02
CA HIS A 107 -10.27 7.32 -0.76
C HIS A 107 -9.17 7.29 -1.81
N VAL A 108 -9.47 7.70 -3.04
CA VAL A 108 -8.49 7.72 -4.13
C VAL A 108 -8.33 9.15 -4.62
N LEU A 109 -7.10 9.66 -4.56
CA LEU A 109 -6.72 10.97 -5.07
C LEU A 109 -6.05 10.81 -6.44
N SER A 110 -6.56 11.54 -7.44
CA SER A 110 -6.10 11.37 -8.82
C SER A 110 -4.67 11.85 -9.04
N GLY A 111 -3.82 10.98 -9.58
CA GLY A 111 -2.45 11.34 -9.99
C GLY A 111 -2.43 12.41 -11.08
N ALA A 112 -3.32 12.29 -12.07
CA ALA A 112 -3.50 13.28 -13.14
C ALA A 112 -3.86 14.68 -12.62
N SER A 113 -4.53 14.75 -11.46
CA SER A 113 -4.87 16.02 -10.79
C SER A 113 -3.76 16.55 -9.86
N ARG A 114 -2.57 15.93 -9.83
CA ARG A 114 -1.55 16.15 -8.79
C ARG A 114 -2.14 15.96 -7.37
N PHE A 115 -2.94 14.91 -7.22
CA PHE A 115 -3.60 14.53 -5.97
C PHE A 115 -4.51 15.61 -5.36
N GLN A 116 -5.04 16.53 -6.17
CA GLN A 116 -5.98 17.57 -5.70
C GLN A 116 -7.43 17.11 -5.65
N LYS A 117 -7.79 16.11 -6.47
CA LYS A 117 -9.18 15.67 -6.61
C LYS A 117 -9.36 14.24 -6.15
N PHE A 118 -10.37 14.01 -5.31
CA PHE A 118 -10.86 12.67 -5.06
C PHE A 118 -11.61 12.15 -6.29
N ILE A 119 -11.27 10.93 -6.70
CA ILE A 119 -11.98 10.17 -7.74
C ILE A 119 -12.77 8.99 -7.15
N LEU A 120 -12.52 8.67 -5.88
CA LEU A 120 -13.33 7.76 -5.08
C LEU A 120 -13.29 8.20 -3.61
N GLN A 121 -14.42 8.11 -2.92
CA GLN A 121 -14.51 8.12 -1.45
C GLN A 121 -15.62 7.15 -1.03
N THR A 122 -15.27 6.04 -0.39
CA THR A 122 -16.25 5.01 -0.02
C THR A 122 -15.84 4.25 1.24
N GLY A 123 -16.82 3.89 2.06
CA GLY A 123 -16.67 2.79 3.02
C GLY A 123 -16.54 1.46 2.29
N THR A 124 -15.85 0.49 2.88
CA THR A 124 -15.66 -0.84 2.27
C THR A 124 -16.57 -1.88 2.91
N GLY A 125 -16.55 -3.12 2.40
CA GLY A 125 -17.17 -4.26 3.08
C GLY A 125 -16.42 -4.70 4.36
N LEU A 126 -15.23 -4.16 4.61
CA LEU A 126 -14.41 -4.46 5.76
C LEU A 126 -14.75 -3.50 6.91
N HIS A 127 -15.00 -4.04 8.10
CA HIS A 127 -15.17 -3.23 9.31
C HIS A 127 -13.94 -2.36 9.60
N GLU A 128 -14.04 -1.46 10.57
CA GLU A 128 -12.86 -0.72 11.04
C GLU A 128 -11.77 -1.70 11.51
N THR A 129 -10.54 -1.33 11.22
CA THR A 129 -9.32 -2.12 11.38
C THR A 129 -8.32 -1.43 12.28
N ASP A 130 -7.25 -2.14 12.62
CA ASP A 130 -6.19 -1.68 13.50
C ASP A 130 -4.80 -2.09 12.96
N ALA A 131 -3.75 -1.86 13.74
CA ALA A 131 -2.37 -2.16 13.37
C ALA A 131 -2.06 -3.67 13.18
N THR A 132 -3.01 -4.57 13.46
CA THR A 132 -2.89 -6.00 13.21
C THR A 132 -3.14 -6.38 11.76
N LEU A 133 -3.62 -5.45 10.94
CA LEU A 133 -3.86 -5.63 9.51
C LEU A 133 -2.82 -4.87 8.68
N ASP A 134 -2.32 -5.52 7.63
CA ASP A 134 -1.55 -4.89 6.58
C ASP A 134 -2.40 -4.80 5.30
N PHE A 135 -2.11 -3.80 4.47
CA PHE A 135 -2.84 -3.54 3.24
C PHE A 135 -1.92 -3.49 2.03
N ALA A 136 -2.41 -3.99 0.91
CA ALA A 136 -1.84 -3.78 -0.42
C ALA A 136 -2.96 -3.48 -1.41
N VAL A 137 -2.64 -2.74 -2.48
CA VAL A 137 -3.60 -2.43 -3.55
C VAL A 137 -3.00 -2.89 -4.87
N THR A 138 -3.71 -3.80 -5.54
CA THR A 138 -3.23 -4.45 -6.77
C THR A 138 -4.40 -5.16 -7.46
N ASP A 139 -4.32 -5.36 -8.77
CA ASP A 139 -5.33 -6.12 -9.51
C ASP A 139 -5.15 -7.63 -9.22
N TRP A 140 -5.88 -8.14 -8.23
CA TRP A 140 -5.69 -9.49 -7.71
C TRP A 140 -6.31 -10.54 -8.62
N ASN A 141 -7.45 -10.23 -9.21
CA ASN A 141 -8.21 -11.14 -10.06
C ASN A 141 -8.01 -10.89 -11.58
N ALA A 142 -7.13 -9.96 -11.95
CA ALA A 142 -6.83 -9.58 -13.33
C ALA A 142 -8.05 -9.00 -14.08
N ASP A 143 -8.95 -8.30 -13.38
CA ASP A 143 -10.14 -7.66 -13.98
C ASP A 143 -9.89 -6.21 -14.45
N GLY A 144 -8.68 -5.70 -14.24
CA GLY A 144 -8.27 -4.34 -14.59
C GLY A 144 -8.63 -3.29 -13.54
N CYS A 145 -9.26 -3.67 -12.43
CA CYS A 145 -9.56 -2.79 -11.31
C CYS A 145 -8.69 -3.15 -10.11
N PRO A 146 -7.87 -2.24 -9.57
CA PRO A 146 -7.07 -2.53 -8.39
C PRO A 146 -7.93 -2.89 -7.17
N ASP A 147 -7.70 -4.09 -6.62
CA ASP A 147 -8.36 -4.65 -5.44
C ASP A 147 -7.62 -4.27 -4.16
N LEU A 148 -8.34 -4.31 -3.03
CA LEU A 148 -7.75 -4.11 -1.70
C LEU A 148 -7.45 -5.47 -1.08
N VAL A 149 -6.17 -5.81 -1.01
CA VAL A 149 -5.66 -7.01 -0.32
C VAL A 149 -5.39 -6.65 1.14
N VAL A 150 -5.95 -7.44 2.04
CA VAL A 150 -5.92 -7.24 3.48
C VAL A 150 -5.31 -8.48 4.11
N VAL A 151 -4.21 -8.31 4.84
CA VAL A 151 -3.56 -9.40 5.58
C VAL A 151 -3.78 -9.19 7.06
N LYS A 152 -4.59 -10.04 7.67
CA LYS A 152 -4.89 -10.02 9.10
C LYS A 152 -3.92 -10.95 9.85
N LYS A 153 -2.97 -10.34 10.56
CA LYS A 153 -1.81 -11.01 11.18
C LYS A 153 -2.12 -11.65 12.53
N SER A 154 -3.18 -11.19 13.20
CA SER A 154 -3.57 -11.64 14.53
C SER A 154 -5.05 -11.43 14.78
N ASN A 155 -5.54 -11.84 15.97
CA ASN A 155 -6.97 -11.77 16.33
C ASN A 155 -7.90 -12.47 15.30
N THR A 156 -7.37 -13.49 14.66
CA THR A 156 -8.03 -14.35 13.68
C THR A 156 -8.81 -15.45 14.38
N SER A 157 -9.98 -15.83 13.87
CA SER A 157 -10.74 -16.98 14.41
C SER A 157 -10.05 -18.30 14.15
N SER A 158 -9.27 -18.37 13.06
CA SER A 158 -8.55 -19.56 12.60
C SER A 158 -7.25 -19.87 13.34
N SER A 159 -6.72 -18.93 14.15
CA SER A 159 -5.35 -18.98 14.69
C SER A 159 -4.25 -18.99 13.63
N SER A 160 -4.59 -18.76 12.36
CA SER A 160 -3.69 -18.53 11.24
C SER A 160 -3.63 -17.05 10.89
N THR A 161 -2.72 -16.65 10.00
CA THR A 161 -2.85 -15.36 9.30
C THR A 161 -3.89 -15.50 8.20
N GLU A 162 -4.81 -14.54 8.10
CA GLU A 162 -5.92 -14.55 7.14
C GLU A 162 -5.67 -13.51 6.04
N VAL A 163 -6.04 -13.84 4.81
CA VAL A 163 -6.03 -12.93 3.66
C VAL A 163 -7.47 -12.70 3.22
N HIS A 164 -7.83 -11.43 3.06
CA HIS A 164 -9.10 -11.01 2.51
C HIS A 164 -8.87 -10.07 1.35
N VAL A 165 -9.65 -10.19 0.28
CA VAL A 165 -9.53 -9.30 -0.88
C VAL A 165 -10.88 -8.70 -1.18
N LEU A 166 -10.94 -7.37 -1.25
CA LEU A 166 -12.14 -6.63 -1.62
C LEU A 166 -12.00 -6.10 -3.04
N SER A 167 -13.03 -6.33 -3.87
CA SER A 167 -12.98 -6.04 -5.30
C SER A 167 -13.00 -4.56 -5.61
N GLY A 168 -12.01 -4.08 -6.36
CA GLY A 168 -11.95 -2.74 -6.92
C GLY A 168 -13.12 -2.43 -7.84
N ALA A 169 -13.51 -3.38 -8.69
CA ALA A 169 -14.67 -3.27 -9.59
C ALA A 169 -16.00 -3.04 -8.84
N SER A 170 -16.09 -3.47 -7.58
CA SER A 170 -17.25 -3.23 -6.71
C SER A 170 -17.15 -1.94 -5.88
N ASN A 171 -16.14 -1.09 -6.10
CA ASN A 171 -15.74 -0.02 -5.18
C ASN A 171 -15.51 -0.55 -3.75
N TYR A 172 -14.84 -1.70 -3.65
CA TYR A 172 -14.46 -2.38 -2.42
C TYR A 172 -15.65 -2.79 -1.53
N LYS A 173 -16.85 -2.98 -2.10
CA LYS A 173 -18.04 -3.41 -1.36
C LYS A 173 -18.10 -4.92 -1.17
N ASN A 174 -17.59 -5.68 -2.13
CA ASN A 174 -17.66 -7.13 -2.14
C ASN A 174 -16.29 -7.74 -1.86
N PHE A 175 -16.26 -8.77 -1.00
CA PHE A 175 -15.11 -9.64 -0.91
C PHE A 175 -15.09 -10.61 -2.09
N ILE A 176 -13.91 -10.80 -2.66
CA ILE A 176 -13.63 -11.81 -3.69
C ILE A 176 -12.71 -12.93 -3.17
N LEU A 177 -12.12 -12.73 -1.99
CA LEU A 177 -11.36 -13.78 -1.30
C LEU A 177 -11.52 -13.67 0.22
N HIS A 178 -11.69 -14.82 0.86
CA HIS A 178 -11.35 -15.05 2.27
C HIS A 178 -10.56 -16.35 2.35
N SER A 179 -9.33 -16.29 2.86
CA SER A 179 -8.46 -17.47 2.91
C SER A 179 -7.59 -17.47 4.16
N GLU A 180 -7.43 -18.65 4.74
CA GLU A 180 -6.42 -18.90 5.77
C GLU A 180 -5.08 -19.22 5.08
N THR A 181 -3.99 -18.67 5.62
CA THR A 181 -2.64 -18.99 5.14
C THR A 181 -2.08 -20.19 5.88
N ALA A 182 -1.02 -20.80 5.32
CA ALA A 182 -0.24 -21.82 6.03
C ALA A 182 0.57 -21.25 7.21
N LEU A 183 0.57 -19.93 7.40
CA LEU A 183 1.25 -19.27 8.50
C LEU A 183 0.34 -19.23 9.73
N HIS A 184 0.90 -19.60 10.88
CA HIS A 184 0.32 -19.20 12.16
C HIS A 184 0.27 -17.67 12.28
N ARG A 185 -0.49 -17.16 13.25
CA ARG A 185 -0.54 -15.72 13.57
C ARG A 185 0.86 -15.09 13.55
N THR A 186 1.07 -14.20 12.59
CA THR A 186 2.39 -13.63 12.30
C THR A 186 2.77 -12.45 13.20
N LEU A 187 1.79 -11.79 13.82
CA LEU A 187 2.00 -10.61 14.68
C LEU A 187 2.86 -9.54 13.97
N GLY A 188 3.58 -8.70 14.72
CA GLY A 188 4.54 -7.73 14.16
C GLY A 188 5.86 -8.33 13.66
N MET A 189 5.96 -9.64 13.47
CA MET A 189 7.21 -10.32 13.07
C MET A 189 7.37 -10.41 11.54
N PHE A 190 6.28 -10.23 10.81
CA PHE A 190 6.25 -10.36 9.35
C PHE A 190 5.93 -9.03 8.68
N GLU A 191 6.33 -8.94 7.42
CA GLU A 191 5.88 -7.96 6.44
C GLU A 191 5.34 -8.69 5.23
N PHE A 192 4.28 -8.15 4.61
CA PHE A 192 3.59 -8.80 3.51
C PHE A 192 3.66 -7.94 2.25
N MET A 193 3.80 -8.62 1.12
CA MET A 193 3.81 -8.05 -0.21
C MET A 193 3.12 -9.02 -1.17
N VAL A 194 2.79 -8.52 -2.36
CA VAL A 194 2.11 -9.29 -3.38
C VAL A 194 2.91 -9.19 -4.68
N ALA A 195 3.17 -10.32 -5.32
CA ALA A 195 3.90 -10.41 -6.58
C ALA A 195 3.59 -11.72 -7.32
N ASP A 196 3.62 -11.72 -8.65
CA ASP A 196 3.59 -12.96 -9.44
C ASP A 196 4.98 -13.63 -9.38
N TRP A 197 5.22 -14.37 -8.29
CA TRP A 197 6.49 -15.05 -8.05
C TRP A 197 6.61 -16.32 -8.90
N THR A 198 5.50 -17.04 -9.07
CA THR A 198 5.45 -18.28 -9.83
C THR A 198 5.42 -18.08 -11.35
N ARG A 199 5.20 -16.85 -11.82
CA ARG A 199 5.05 -16.47 -13.24
C ARG A 199 3.87 -17.16 -13.91
N ASP A 200 2.81 -17.42 -13.15
CA ASP A 200 1.60 -18.07 -13.63
C ASP A 200 0.49 -17.07 -13.99
N GLY A 201 0.77 -15.77 -13.87
CA GLY A 201 -0.17 -14.69 -14.14
C GLY A 201 -1.13 -14.43 -12.97
N ARG A 202 -0.99 -15.14 -11.84
CA ARG A 202 -1.70 -14.84 -10.59
C ARG A 202 -0.73 -14.25 -9.58
N LEU A 203 -1.28 -13.40 -8.73
CA LEU A 203 -0.52 -12.80 -7.66
C LEU A 203 -0.35 -13.76 -6.47
N ASP A 204 0.88 -13.90 -6.00
CA ASP A 204 1.26 -14.69 -4.83
C ASP A 204 1.45 -13.79 -3.61
N LEU A 205 1.14 -14.33 -2.42
CA LEU A 205 1.44 -13.65 -1.17
C LEU A 205 2.89 -13.94 -0.76
N VAL A 206 3.68 -12.88 -0.64
CA VAL A 206 5.07 -12.91 -0.16
C VAL A 206 5.09 -12.45 1.30
N ALA A 207 5.50 -13.33 2.20
CA ALA A 207 5.62 -13.02 3.62
C ALA A 207 7.09 -13.05 4.06
N ILE A 208 7.58 -11.91 4.52
CA ILE A 208 8.96 -11.70 4.98
C ILE A 208 8.97 -11.76 6.50
N LYS A 209 9.50 -12.84 7.07
CA LYS A 209 9.72 -12.98 8.52
C LYS A 209 11.02 -12.31 8.91
N LYS A 210 10.91 -11.22 9.67
CA LYS A 210 12.05 -10.34 10.02
C LYS A 210 12.67 -10.67 11.37
N ARG A 211 11.97 -11.39 12.25
CA ARG A 211 12.39 -11.70 13.63
C ARG A 211 11.94 -13.09 14.06
N ASN A 212 12.61 -13.64 15.08
CA ASN A 212 12.34 -14.99 15.62
C ASN A 212 12.34 -16.08 14.53
N THR A 213 13.27 -15.96 13.59
CA THR A 213 13.44 -16.88 12.47
C THR A 213 14.16 -18.14 12.95
N GLY A 214 13.79 -19.30 12.40
CA GLY A 214 14.48 -20.56 12.70
C GLY A 214 15.86 -20.62 12.04
N SER A 215 16.05 -19.87 10.95
CA SER A 215 17.28 -19.81 10.17
C SER A 215 18.35 -18.84 10.69
N HIS A 216 18.04 -18.01 11.70
CA HIS A 216 18.91 -16.88 12.12
C HIS A 216 19.18 -15.85 11.00
N SER A 217 18.38 -15.89 9.94
CA SER A 217 18.35 -14.92 8.84
C SER A 217 16.91 -14.53 8.55
N THR A 218 16.68 -13.47 7.78
CA THR A 218 15.33 -13.15 7.27
C THR A 218 14.80 -14.34 6.45
N GLU A 219 13.58 -14.79 6.74
CA GLU A 219 12.93 -15.88 5.98
C GLU A 219 11.88 -15.31 5.04
N VAL A 220 11.82 -15.84 3.83
CA VAL A 220 10.79 -15.50 2.84
C VAL A 220 9.90 -16.73 2.64
N HIS A 221 8.60 -16.52 2.79
CA HIS A 221 7.57 -17.54 2.59
C HIS A 221 6.68 -17.09 1.44
N ILE A 222 6.59 -17.91 0.39
CA ILE A 222 5.76 -17.64 -0.78
C ILE A 222 4.55 -18.56 -0.73
N MET A 223 3.36 -17.98 -0.77
CA MET A 223 2.08 -18.71 -0.80
C MET A 223 1.38 -18.42 -2.12
N ALA A 224 1.23 -19.47 -2.93
CA ALA A 224 0.67 -19.33 -4.26
C ALA A 224 -0.79 -18.85 -4.22
N GLY A 225 -1.12 -17.87 -5.07
CA GLY A 225 -2.49 -17.40 -5.25
C GLY A 225 -3.41 -18.53 -5.71
N ARG A 226 -4.52 -18.75 -5.01
CA ARG A 226 -5.57 -19.70 -5.46
C ARG A 226 -6.66 -18.93 -6.20
N GLY A 227 -7.06 -19.45 -7.35
CA GLY A 227 -8.21 -18.98 -8.12
C GLY A 227 -9.54 -19.42 -7.52
#